data_AF-A0ABD2N9M3-F1
#
_entry.id   AF-A0ABD2N9M3-F1
#
_cell.length_a   1.000
_cell.length_b   1.000
_cell.length_c   1.000
_cell.angle_alpha   90.00
_cell.angle_beta   90.00
_cell.angle_gamma   90.00
#
_symmetry.space_group_name_H-M   'P 1'
#
loop_
_entity.id
_entity.type
_entity.pdbx_description
1 polymer ?
#
loop_
_entity_poly.entity_id
_entity_poly.type
_entity_poly.pdbx_seq_one_letter_code
_entity_poly.pdbx_strand_id
1 'polypeptide(L)'
;MKKNTQVSIGPLDVIEIYPADINNVIESPNVSSIQKNSTLDNLLKENLKNLRLEHLNKEEYNSIRKLCYEYRDIFHCSKISLSFTNIVKHEIRPTECLKPNKEKKRIK
;
A
#
# COMPACT_ATOMS: atom_id res chain seq x y z
N MET A 1 -2.44 36.28 23.65
CA MET A 1 -3.89 36.08 23.52
C MET A 1 -4.18 35.64 22.08
N LYS A 2 -4.41 34.34 21.84
CA LYS A 2 -4.74 33.82 20.50
C LYS A 2 -6.25 33.67 20.39
N LYS A 3 -6.88 34.33 19.42
CA LYS A 3 -8.32 34.24 19.17
C LYS A 3 -8.58 33.02 18.28
N ASN A 4 -9.42 32.11 18.75
CA ASN A 4 -9.89 30.97 17.97
C ASN A 4 -11.04 31.41 17.07
N THR A 5 -10.87 31.22 15.76
CA THR A 5 -11.94 31.35 14.77
C THR A 5 -12.80 30.09 14.83
N GLN A 6 -14.10 30.22 15.07
CA GLN A 6 -15.03 29.09 14.98
C GLN A 6 -15.50 28.93 13.54
N VAL A 7 -15.37 27.73 13.00
CA VAL A 7 -16.00 27.31 11.76
C VAL A 7 -16.96 26.17 12.11
N SER A 8 -18.25 26.40 11.92
CA SER A 8 -19.29 25.40 12.15
C SER A 8 -19.32 24.42 10.96
N ILE A 9 -19.06 23.15 11.24
CA ILE A 9 -19.27 22.04 10.31
C ILE A 9 -20.30 21.14 10.99
N GLY A 10 -21.31 20.68 10.23
CA GLY A 10 -22.48 19.94 10.72
C GLY A 10 -22.16 18.64 11.46
N PRO A 11 -23.19 17.88 11.89
CA PRO A 11 -23.00 16.72 12.77
C PRO A 11 -22.28 15.61 12.00
N LEU A 12 -20.96 15.57 12.16
CA LEU A 12 -20.13 14.44 11.79
C LEU A 12 -20.03 13.57 13.03
N ASP A 13 -20.56 12.35 12.95
CA ASP A 13 -20.34 11.34 13.99
C ASP A 13 -18.84 11.24 14.24
N VAL A 14 -18.43 11.55 15.47
CA VAL A 14 -17.05 11.49 15.90
C VAL A 14 -16.64 10.03 15.91
N ILE A 15 -15.86 9.60 14.91
CA ILE A 15 -15.23 8.29 14.93
C ILE A 15 -14.10 8.37 15.97
N GLU A 16 -14.32 7.78 17.14
CA GLU A 16 -13.29 7.60 18.14
C GLU A 16 -12.26 6.58 17.64
N ILE A 17 -11.15 7.06 17.09
CA ILE A 17 -10.03 6.21 16.68
C ILE A 17 -9.18 5.95 17.94
N TYR A 18 -9.35 4.77 18.53
CA TYR A 18 -8.48 4.29 19.59
C TYR A 18 -7.12 3.88 19.00
N PRO A 19 -5.98 4.24 19.64
CA PRO A 19 -4.70 3.74 19.20
C PRO A 19 -4.69 2.22 19.37
N ALA A 20 -4.70 1.50 18.24
CA ALA A 20 -4.49 0.06 18.25
C ALA A 20 -3.05 -0.21 18.72
N ASP A 21 -2.90 -1.12 19.68
CA ASP A 21 -1.61 -1.58 20.19
C ASP A 21 -0.87 -2.33 19.06
N ILE A 22 0.02 -1.63 18.37
CA ILE A 22 0.70 -2.09 17.14
C ILE A 22 1.65 -3.27 17.44
N ASN A 23 1.95 -3.52 18.71
CA ASN A 23 2.95 -4.47 19.16
C ASN A 23 2.56 -5.95 18.97
N ASN A 24 1.26 -6.26 18.77
CA ASN A 24 0.79 -7.64 18.61
C ASN A 24 0.56 -8.08 17.16
N VAL A 25 0.79 -7.21 16.16
CA VAL A 25 0.56 -7.53 14.74
C VAL A 25 1.80 -8.12 14.04
N ILE A 26 2.95 -8.12 14.73
CA ILE A 26 4.20 -8.71 14.20
C ILE A 26 4.32 -10.17 14.65
N GLU A 27 3.30 -10.98 14.40
CA GLU A 27 3.63 -12.35 14.03
C GLU A 27 4.29 -12.23 12.67
N SER A 28 5.62 -12.31 12.63
CA SER A 28 6.39 -12.28 11.41
C SER A 28 5.71 -13.23 10.42
N PRO A 29 5.10 -12.74 9.32
CA PRO A 29 4.65 -13.66 8.30
C PRO A 29 5.89 -14.43 7.94
N ASN A 30 5.79 -15.76 7.98
CA ASN A 30 6.82 -16.66 7.50
C ASN A 30 7.29 -16.08 6.16
N VAL A 31 8.41 -15.35 6.18
CA VAL A 31 9.07 -14.84 4.99
C VAL A 31 9.76 -16.07 4.46
N SER A 32 8.94 -17.01 3.99
CA SER A 32 9.33 -18.24 3.35
C SER A 32 10.32 -17.77 2.32
N SER A 33 11.58 -18.09 2.59
CA SER A 33 12.75 -17.70 1.82
C SER A 33 12.34 -17.50 0.38
N ILE A 34 12.23 -16.24 -0.06
CA ILE A 34 11.99 -15.94 -1.47
C ILE A 34 13.20 -16.56 -2.14
N GLN A 35 13.02 -17.78 -2.66
CA GLN A 35 14.04 -18.44 -3.44
C GLN A 35 14.35 -17.42 -4.52
N LYS A 36 15.57 -16.86 -4.47
CA LYS A 36 16.00 -15.78 -5.35
C LYS A 36 15.95 -16.32 -6.76
N ASN A 37 14.79 -16.24 -7.38
CA ASN A 37 14.62 -16.49 -8.79
C ASN A 37 15.44 -15.39 -9.45
N SER A 38 16.64 -15.76 -9.91
CA SER A 38 17.59 -14.87 -10.60
C SER A 38 16.87 -13.95 -11.60
N THR A 39 15.89 -14.51 -12.31
CA THR A 39 15.02 -13.80 -13.26
C THR A 39 14.20 -12.67 -12.64
N LEU A 40 13.56 -12.91 -11.49
CA LEU A 40 12.75 -11.93 -10.76
C LEU A 40 13.65 -10.80 -10.23
N ASP A 41 14.77 -11.18 -9.65
CA ASP A 41 15.76 -10.25 -9.11
C ASP A 41 16.29 -9.28 -10.17
N ASN A 42 16.56 -9.77 -11.38
CA ASN A 42 16.99 -8.95 -12.51
C ASN A 42 15.90 -8.00 -12.97
N LEU A 43 14.65 -8.48 -13.02
CA LEU A 43 13.51 -7.66 -13.40
C LEU A 43 13.28 -6.48 -12.44
N LEU A 44 13.38 -6.72 -11.13
CA LEU A 44 13.29 -5.65 -10.12
C LEU A 44 14.43 -4.66 -10.23
N LYS A 45 15.66 -5.13 -10.49
CA LYS A 45 16.83 -4.25 -10.71
C LYS A 45 16.64 -3.35 -11.93
N GLU A 46 16.10 -3.90 -13.01
CA GLU A 46 15.80 -3.13 -14.23
C GLU A 46 14.71 -2.09 -13.98
N ASN A 47 13.71 -2.41 -13.15
CA ASN A 47 12.62 -1.48 -12.82
C ASN A 47 13.11 -0.20 -12.12
N LEU A 48 14.19 -0.29 -11.34
CA LEU A 48 14.77 0.86 -10.63
C LEU A 48 15.34 1.93 -11.56
N LYS A 49 15.58 1.61 -12.85
CA LYS A 49 16.02 2.61 -13.84
C LYS A 49 14.97 3.68 -14.11
N ASN A 50 13.70 3.42 -13.79
CA ASN A 50 12.61 4.37 -13.97
C ASN A 50 12.55 5.44 -12.86
N LEU A 51 13.42 5.37 -11.84
CA LEU A 51 13.48 6.36 -10.78
C LEU A 51 14.10 7.67 -11.29
N ARG A 52 13.35 8.77 -11.17
CA ARG A 52 13.77 10.10 -11.59
C ARG A 52 14.67 10.75 -10.53
N LEU A 53 15.95 10.40 -10.55
CA LEU A 53 16.96 10.85 -9.58
C LEU A 53 17.94 11.89 -10.17
N GLU A 54 17.73 12.33 -11.40
CA GLU A 54 18.65 13.20 -12.17
C GLU A 54 18.91 14.58 -11.54
N HIS A 55 17.98 15.05 -10.71
CA HIS A 55 18.03 16.38 -10.08
C HIS A 55 18.78 16.39 -8.74
N LEU A 56 19.20 15.23 -8.24
CA LEU A 56 19.81 15.09 -6.92
C LEU A 56 21.31 15.36 -6.97
N ASN A 57 21.86 15.82 -5.84
CA ASN A 57 23.31 15.87 -5.69
C ASN A 57 23.90 14.45 -5.73
N LYS A 58 25.19 14.31 -6.08
CA LYS A 58 25.86 13.02 -6.26
C LYS A 58 25.81 12.13 -5.02
N GLU A 59 25.95 12.72 -3.83
CA GLU A 59 25.90 12.00 -2.55
C GLU A 59 24.50 11.47 -2.25
N GLU A 60 23.48 12.31 -2.45
CA GLU A 60 22.07 11.97 -2.24
C GLU A 60 21.62 10.92 -3.25
N TYR A 61 21.98 11.10 -4.52
CA TYR A 61 21.73 10.15 -5.59
C TYR A 61 22.25 8.75 -5.22
N ASN A 62 23.50 8.65 -4.78
CA ASN A 62 24.09 7.37 -4.40
C ASN A 62 23.40 6.75 -3.18
N SER A 63 23.07 7.57 -2.19
CA SER A 63 22.42 7.10 -0.95
C SER A 63 21.02 6.57 -1.21
N ILE A 64 20.20 7.33 -1.93
CA ILE A 64 18.83 6.95 -2.30
C ILE A 64 18.86 5.74 -3.23
N ARG A 65 19.75 5.72 -4.22
CA ARG A 65 19.87 4.59 -5.15
C ARG A 65 20.24 3.30 -4.42
N LYS A 66 21.15 3.37 -3.44
CA LYS A 66 21.52 2.21 -2.61
C LYS A 66 20.32 1.72 -1.79
N LEU A 67 19.59 2.64 -1.15
CA LEU A 67 18.40 2.31 -0.37
C LEU A 67 17.31 1.64 -1.23
N CYS A 68 16.99 2.21 -2.40
CA CYS A 68 16.00 1.63 -3.30
C CYS A 68 16.44 0.27 -3.87
N TYR A 69 17.74 0.02 -3.97
CA TYR A 69 18.26 -1.28 -4.41
C TYR A 69 18.10 -2.37 -3.34
N GLU A 70 18.25 -2.00 -2.07
CA GLU A 70 18.05 -2.88 -0.92
C GLU A 70 16.58 -3.30 -0.79
N TYR A 71 15.66 -2.34 -0.88
CA TYR A 71 14.21 -2.56 -0.78
C TYR A 71 13.52 -2.56 -2.15
N ARG A 72 14.10 -3.25 -3.14
CA ARG A 72 13.59 -3.24 -4.52
C ARG A 72 12.26 -3.97 -4.72
N ASP A 73 11.89 -4.82 -3.77
CA ASP A 73 10.69 -5.66 -3.76
C ASP A 73 9.39 -4.88 -3.47
N ILE A 74 9.49 -3.71 -2.84
CA ILE A 74 8.33 -2.85 -2.54
C ILE A 74 7.79 -2.13 -3.78
N PHE A 75 8.61 -2.01 -4.84
CA PHE A 75 8.25 -1.22 -6.01
C PHE A 75 7.39 -2.02 -6.97
N HIS A 76 6.32 -1.38 -7.46
CA HIS A 76 5.48 -1.97 -8.49
C HIS A 76 6.27 -2.24 -9.77
N CYS A 77 6.17 -3.46 -10.30
CA CYS A 77 6.68 -3.84 -11.60
C CYS A 77 5.54 -4.40 -12.45
N SER A 78 5.31 -3.84 -13.65
CA SER A 78 4.20 -4.23 -14.52
C SER A 78 4.22 -5.70 -14.97
N LYS A 79 5.41 -6.32 -14.97
CA LYS A 79 5.58 -7.73 -15.33
C LYS A 79 5.38 -8.68 -14.14
N ILE A 80 5.17 -8.16 -12.93
CA ILE A 80 4.98 -8.93 -11.71
C ILE A 80 3.57 -8.68 -11.20
N SER A 81 2.79 -9.75 -11.07
CA SER A 81 1.47 -9.68 -10.46
C SER A 81 1.60 -9.37 -8.96
N LEU A 82 0.76 -8.47 -8.47
CA LEU A 82 0.69 -8.15 -7.04
C LEU A 82 0.12 -9.36 -6.28
N SER A 83 0.82 -9.76 -5.22
CA SER A 83 0.31 -10.71 -4.24
C SER A 83 -0.19 -9.97 -3.01
N PHE A 84 -1.16 -10.56 -2.31
CA PHE A 84 -1.67 -10.05 -1.05
C PHE A 84 -1.35 -11.05 0.07
N THR A 85 -1.08 -10.54 1.27
CA THR A 85 -0.92 -11.39 2.45
C THR A 85 -2.32 -11.74 2.97
N ASN A 86 -2.56 -13.02 3.26
CA ASN A 86 -3.86 -13.53 3.75
C ASN A 86 -4.18 -13.14 5.20
N ILE A 87 -3.39 -12.25 5.81
CA ILE A 87 -3.44 -11.93 7.25
C ILE A 87 -4.75 -11.21 7.59
N VAL A 88 -5.31 -10.42 6.67
CA VAL A 88 -6.58 -9.72 6.88
C VAL A 88 -7.53 -10.05 5.73
N LYS A 89 -8.44 -11.01 5.97
CA LYS A 89 -9.60 -11.22 5.12
C LYS A 89 -10.69 -10.24 5.54
N HIS A 90 -10.87 -9.17 4.76
CA HIS A 90 -12.00 -8.28 4.97
C HIS A 90 -13.28 -8.96 4.50
N GLU A 91 -14.12 -9.35 5.46
CA GLU A 91 -15.49 -9.76 5.19
C GLU A 91 -16.37 -8.51 5.10
N ILE A 92 -16.91 -8.22 3.93
CA ILE A 92 -17.98 -7.23 3.80
C ILE A 92 -19.26 -7.95 4.20
N ARG A 93 -19.83 -7.59 5.35
CA ARG A 93 -21.16 -8.07 5.76
C ARG A 93 -22.21 -7.16 5.13
N PRO A 94 -22.89 -7.57 4.05
CA PRO A 94 -24.02 -6.80 3.56
C PRO A 94 -25.08 -6.80 4.66
N THR A 95 -25.59 -5.61 5.01
CA THR A 95 -26.79 -5.50 5.82
C THR A 95 -27.91 -6.28 5.12
N GLU A 96 -28.65 -7.13 5.83
CA GLU A 96 -29.62 -8.10 5.27
C GLU A 96 -30.70 -7.50 4.34
N CYS A 97 -30.82 -6.17 4.32
CA CYS A 97 -31.75 -5.41 3.51
C CYS A 97 -31.28 -5.18 2.05
N LEU A 98 -30.00 -5.42 1.74
CA LEU A 98 -29.43 -5.15 0.42
C LEU A 98 -29.60 -6.35 -0.51
N LYS A 99 -30.65 -6.31 -1.34
CA LYS A 99 -30.79 -7.26 -2.46
C LYS A 99 -29.69 -7.00 -3.49
N PRO A 100 -29.06 -8.04 -4.08
CA PRO A 100 -28.06 -7.85 -5.12
C PRO A 100 -28.68 -7.08 -6.28
N ASN A 101 -28.03 -5.98 -6.67
CA ASN A 101 -28.52 -5.14 -7.75
C ASN A 101 -28.32 -5.88 -9.07
N LYS A 102 -29.41 -6.45 -9.61
CA LYS A 102 -29.39 -7.11 -10.93
C LYS A 102 -29.33 -6.02 -11.99
N GLU A 103 -28.12 -5.64 -12.42
CA GLU A 103 -27.97 -4.78 -13.58
C GLU A 103 -28.68 -5.43 -14.78
N LYS A 104 -29.66 -4.70 -15.33
CA LYS A 104 -30.35 -5.10 -16.55
C LYS A 104 -29.33 -5.08 -17.69
N LYS A 105 -29.05 -6.25 -18.28
CA LYS A 105 -28.30 -6.35 -19.53
C LYS A 105 -28.93 -5.37 -20.52
N ARG A 106 -28.18 -4.32 -20.87
CA ARG A 106 -28.54 -3.40 -21.94
C ARG A 106 -28.35 -4.17 -23.24
N ILE A 107 -29.43 -4.75 -23.76
CA ILE A 107 -29.46 -5.31 -25.11
C ILE A 107 -29.57 -4.13 -26.06
N LYS A 108 -28.55 -3.94 -26.89
CA LYS A 108 -28.62 -3.66 -28.34
C LYS A 108 -27.20 -3.43 -28.86
#